data_AF-A0A1K2B862-F1
#
_entry.id   AF-A0A1K2B862-F1
#
_cell.length_a   1.000
_cell.length_b   1.000
_cell.length_c   1.000
_cell.angle_alpha   90.00
_cell.angle_beta   90.00
_cell.angle_gamma   90.00
#
_symmetry.space_group_name_H-M   'P 1'
#
loop_
_entity.id
_entity.type
_entity.pdbx_description
1 polymer ?
#
loop_
_entity_poly.entity_id
_entity_poly.type
_entity_poly.pdbx_seq_one_letter_code
_entity_poly.pdbx_strand_id
1 'polypeptide(L)'
;MWLSPRGSNGRTVTAAFALLAAGPEYMMRAESEVSLAGKQPRISVLRPHHPHAQTEETPVSDLRLGVIGLGLRRSIATSAHHPGQGSAITAGYRAEADIAYRLPEAKGSHGGGDSRIMEEFCRFVRDGGVTDTSPVAARMSVAAGVLATRSLREGGAPFEVPALDPELIAYFEGGQVR
;
A
#
# COMPACT_ATOMS: atom_id res chain seq x y z
N MET A 1 -14.60 33.06 -23.53
CA MET A 1 -14.87 32.74 -24.95
C MET A 1 -15.17 34.03 -25.69
N TRP A 2 -14.19 34.59 -26.42
CA TRP A 2 -14.35 35.71 -27.35
C TRP A 2 -13.24 35.55 -28.42
N LEU A 3 -13.60 35.67 -29.70
CA LEU A 3 -12.73 35.53 -30.88
C LEU A 3 -13.11 36.60 -31.90
N SER A 4 -12.16 37.42 -32.39
CA SER A 4 -12.26 38.14 -33.69
C SER A 4 -10.98 38.94 -34.06
N PRO A 5 -10.76 39.38 -35.32
CA PRO A 5 -9.87 38.66 -36.27
C PRO A 5 -8.89 39.54 -37.10
N ARG A 6 -8.11 38.86 -37.96
CA ARG A 6 -7.30 39.26 -39.17
C ARG A 6 -5.78 39.09 -38.95
N GLY A 7 -5.01 38.38 -39.77
CA GLY A 7 -5.29 37.63 -41.00
C GLY A 7 -4.03 36.87 -41.50
N SER A 8 -4.29 35.92 -42.41
CA SER A 8 -3.41 35.09 -43.26
C SER A 8 -2.32 34.19 -42.63
N ASN A 9 -2.48 32.90 -42.93
CA ASN A 9 -1.49 31.81 -42.92
C ASN A 9 -1.05 31.24 -41.57
N GLY A 10 -1.98 30.50 -40.97
CA GLY A 10 -1.72 29.57 -39.87
C GLY A 10 -2.97 29.45 -39.02
N ARG A 11 -3.62 28.28 -38.99
CA ARG A 11 -4.72 28.04 -38.04
C ARG A 11 -4.13 27.90 -36.64
N THR A 12 -3.97 29.00 -35.93
CA THR A 12 -3.60 29.01 -34.52
C THR A 12 -4.85 28.75 -33.69
N VAL A 13 -4.90 27.63 -32.99
CA VAL A 13 -5.92 27.37 -31.96
C VAL A 13 -5.24 27.56 -30.61
N THR A 14 -5.46 28.71 -29.99
CA THR A 14 -4.99 28.97 -28.63
C THR A 14 -5.95 28.28 -27.66
N ALA A 15 -5.58 27.11 -27.16
CA ALA A 15 -6.26 26.46 -26.04
C ALA A 15 -5.52 26.84 -24.74
N ALA A 16 -6.10 27.75 -23.95
CA ALA A 16 -5.60 28.06 -22.62
C ALA A 16 -6.17 27.03 -21.62
N PHE A 17 -5.33 26.12 -21.11
CA PHE A 17 -5.66 25.30 -19.95
C PHE A 17 -5.24 26.04 -18.68
N ALA A 18 -6.21 26.57 -17.94
CA ALA A 18 -5.97 27.07 -16.59
C ALA A 18 -6.11 25.91 -15.61
N LEU A 19 -5.00 25.34 -15.14
CA LEU A 19 -5.01 24.45 -13.99
C LEU A 19 -5.07 25.33 -12.73
N LEU A 20 -6.24 25.44 -12.12
CA LEU A 20 -6.40 26.14 -10.83
C LEU A 20 -5.76 25.30 -9.72
N ALA A 21 -4.57 25.71 -9.29
CA ALA A 21 -4.03 25.36 -7.98
C ALA A 21 -3.29 26.56 -7.37
N ALA A 22 -3.83 27.03 -6.24
CA ALA A 22 -3.22 27.89 -5.21
C ALA A 22 -2.85 29.35 -5.55
N GLY A 23 -3.66 30.29 -5.01
CA GLY A 23 -3.23 31.62 -4.53
C GLY A 23 -2.97 32.73 -5.58
N PRO A 24 -3.27 34.01 -5.26
CA PRO A 24 -3.10 35.15 -6.18
C PRO A 24 -1.63 35.54 -6.47
N GLU A 25 -0.67 34.90 -5.81
CA GLU A 25 0.77 35.21 -5.91
C GLU A 25 1.48 34.45 -7.04
N TYR A 26 0.83 33.46 -7.67
CA TYR A 26 1.47 32.64 -8.72
C TYR A 26 0.57 32.48 -9.96
N MET A 27 0.32 33.61 -10.64
CA MET A 27 -0.20 33.59 -12.00
C MET A 27 0.94 33.23 -12.97
N MET A 28 1.17 31.94 -13.14
CA MET A 28 2.10 31.43 -14.15
C MET A 28 1.47 31.61 -15.53
N ARG A 29 1.89 32.65 -16.28
CA ARG A 29 1.61 32.72 -17.71
C ARG A 29 2.59 31.81 -18.45
N ALA A 30 2.12 30.63 -18.83
CA ALA A 30 2.79 29.81 -19.84
C ALA A 30 2.14 30.11 -21.20
N GLU A 31 2.84 30.84 -22.06
CA GLU A 31 2.48 30.89 -23.47
C GLU A 31 3.16 29.73 -24.19
N SER A 32 2.41 29.02 -25.04
CA SER A 32 2.95 27.96 -25.89
C SER A 32 2.63 28.28 -27.35
N GLU A 33 3.66 28.34 -28.18
CA GLU A 33 3.51 28.36 -29.63
C GLU A 33 3.69 26.92 -30.15
N VAL A 34 2.70 26.42 -30.88
CA VAL A 34 2.76 25.13 -31.55
C VAL A 34 2.86 25.39 -33.05
N SER A 35 4.03 25.13 -33.64
CA SER A 35 4.23 25.12 -35.09
C SER A 35 4.09 23.70 -35.63
N LEU A 36 3.23 23.50 -36.64
CA LEU A 36 2.90 22.19 -37.24
C LEU A 36 3.76 21.86 -38.47
N ALA A 37 5.02 22.29 -38.51
CA ALA A 37 5.96 21.92 -39.57
C ALA A 37 7.23 21.29 -38.97
N GLY A 38 7.31 19.96 -39.00
CA GLY A 38 8.52 19.19 -38.66
C GLY A 38 8.38 18.28 -37.43
N LYS A 39 8.91 17.05 -37.53
CA LYS A 39 8.79 15.97 -36.53
C LYS A 39 9.38 16.37 -35.16
N GLN A 40 8.51 16.28 -34.14
CA GLN A 40 8.71 16.43 -32.68
C GLN A 40 8.59 17.85 -32.12
N PRO A 41 7.52 18.17 -31.35
CA PRO A 41 7.40 19.46 -30.67
C PRO A 41 8.42 19.54 -29.52
N ARG A 42 9.23 20.60 -29.49
CA ARG A 42 10.08 20.93 -28.33
C ARG A 42 9.35 21.92 -27.44
N ILE A 43 9.01 21.48 -26.22
CA ILE A 43 8.59 22.38 -25.15
C ILE A 43 9.85 22.98 -24.52
N SER A 44 10.08 24.27 -24.74
CA SER A 44 11.18 24.99 -24.09
C SER A 44 10.60 25.82 -22.96
N VAL A 45 10.74 25.33 -21.72
CA VAL A 45 10.37 26.12 -20.54
C VAL A 45 11.47 27.15 -20.33
N LEU A 46 11.20 28.42 -20.61
CA LEU A 46 12.07 29.52 -20.22
C LEU A 46 12.12 29.56 -18.69
N ARG A 47 13.24 29.10 -18.12
CA ARG A 47 13.49 29.27 -16.68
C ARG A 47 13.74 30.75 -16.42
N PRO A 48 13.06 31.39 -15.45
CA PRO A 48 13.45 32.72 -15.01
C PRO A 48 14.85 32.63 -14.41
N HIS A 49 15.75 33.51 -14.86
CA HIS A 49 17.08 33.65 -14.28
C HIS A 49 16.92 34.37 -12.93
N HIS A 50 16.87 33.61 -11.85
CA HIS A 50 17.07 34.17 -10.51
C HIS A 50 18.58 34.37 -10.29
N PRO A 51 19.02 35.54 -9.79
CA PRO A 51 20.39 35.70 -9.33
C PRO A 51 20.66 34.68 -8.22
N HIS A 52 21.84 34.05 -8.25
CA HIS A 52 22.27 33.00 -7.33
C HIS A 52 22.16 33.44 -5.87
N ALA A 53 21.02 33.18 -5.23
CA ALA A 53 21.00 32.92 -3.80
C ALA A 53 21.64 31.55 -3.62
N GLN A 54 22.67 31.45 -2.78
CA GLN A 54 23.24 30.18 -2.39
C GLN A 54 22.10 29.34 -1.80
N THR A 55 21.65 28.33 -2.53
CA THR A 55 20.76 27.32 -1.98
C THR A 55 21.60 26.56 -0.97
N GLU A 56 21.47 26.90 0.31
CA GLU A 56 21.75 25.91 1.34
C GLU A 56 20.82 24.73 1.03
N GLU A 57 21.39 23.64 0.50
CA GLU A 57 20.72 22.36 0.45
C GLU A 57 20.40 22.00 1.89
N THR A 58 19.15 22.19 2.31
CA THR A 58 18.69 21.64 3.57
C THR A 58 18.97 20.14 3.51
N PRO A 59 19.78 19.57 4.41
CA PRO A 59 20.09 18.16 4.38
C PRO A 59 18.75 17.42 4.48
N VAL A 60 18.43 16.65 3.44
CA VAL A 60 17.18 15.89 3.38
C VAL A 60 17.24 14.88 4.52
N SER A 61 16.50 15.15 5.59
CA SER A 61 16.43 14.25 6.73
C SER A 61 15.76 12.95 6.30
N ASP A 62 16.34 11.81 6.68
CA ASP A 62 15.74 10.51 6.38
C ASP A 62 14.30 10.40 6.89
N LEU A 63 13.41 9.85 6.05
CA LEU A 63 12.09 9.42 6.50
C LEU A 63 12.25 8.29 7.53
N ARG A 64 11.76 8.53 8.74
CA ARG A 64 11.82 7.58 9.84
C ARG A 64 10.72 6.53 9.70
N LEU A 65 11.12 5.30 9.45
CA LEU A 65 10.24 4.15 9.33
C LEU A 65 10.26 3.31 10.61
N GLY A 66 9.10 2.85 11.05
CA GLY A 66 8.97 1.80 12.07
C GLY A 66 8.55 0.50 11.41
N VAL A 67 9.14 -0.61 11.82
CA VAL A 67 8.79 -1.93 11.29
C VAL A 67 8.25 -2.81 12.40
N ILE A 68 7.08 -3.39 12.18
CA ILE A 68 6.42 -4.29 13.11
C ILE A 68 6.08 -5.57 12.36
N GLY A 69 6.66 -6.68 12.81
CA GLY A 69 6.50 -8.00 12.18
C GLY A 69 7.33 -8.17 10.91
N LEU A 70 8.37 -9.01 10.98
CA LEU A 70 9.16 -9.43 9.82
C LEU A 70 8.75 -10.86 9.43
N GLY A 71 7.56 -11.00 8.86
CA GLY A 71 7.09 -12.28 8.30
C GLY A 71 7.88 -12.68 7.05
N LEU A 72 7.26 -13.43 6.15
CA LEU A 72 7.86 -13.84 4.86
C LEU A 72 8.33 -12.68 3.97
N ARG A 73 7.94 -11.44 4.31
CA ARG A 73 8.23 -10.21 3.56
C ARG A 73 9.34 -9.36 4.20
N ARG A 74 10.21 -9.98 5.00
CA ARG A 74 11.38 -9.34 5.61
C ARG A 74 12.19 -8.48 4.62
N SER A 75 12.29 -8.91 3.38
CA SER A 75 12.99 -8.20 2.31
C SER A 75 12.51 -6.75 2.12
N ILE A 76 11.22 -6.45 2.36
CA ILE A 76 10.68 -5.09 2.22
C ILE A 76 11.34 -4.15 3.24
N ALA A 77 11.49 -4.59 4.49
CA ALA A 77 12.14 -3.79 5.52
C ALA A 77 13.62 -3.57 5.18
N THR A 78 14.32 -4.62 4.73
CA THR A 78 15.72 -4.52 4.30
C THR A 78 15.88 -3.52 3.15
N SER A 79 14.98 -3.57 2.15
CA SER A 79 14.99 -2.65 1.01
C SER A 79 14.54 -1.22 1.35
N ALA A 80 13.95 -0.97 2.52
CA ALA A 80 13.50 0.37 2.92
C ALA A 80 14.53 1.10 3.81
N HIS A 81 15.62 0.43 4.20
CA HIS A 81 16.63 0.96 5.10
C HIS A 81 17.85 1.52 4.34
N HIS A 82 17.83 2.82 4.06
CA HIS A 82 18.88 3.55 3.34
C HIS A 82 19.29 4.83 4.11
N PRO A 83 19.93 4.68 5.29
CA PRO A 83 20.29 5.82 6.12
C PRO A 83 21.24 6.76 5.39
N GLY A 84 20.96 8.07 5.47
CA GLY A 84 21.65 9.12 4.75
C GLY A 84 21.26 9.25 3.26
N GLN A 85 20.30 8.45 2.79
CA GLN A 85 19.83 8.44 1.40
C GLN A 85 18.30 8.60 1.28
N GLY A 86 17.63 9.03 2.36
CA GLY A 86 16.22 9.43 2.33
C GLY A 86 15.27 8.56 3.15
N SER A 87 15.71 7.41 3.67
CA SER A 87 14.88 6.59 4.58
C SER A 87 15.70 5.78 5.57
N ALA A 88 15.27 5.78 6.83
CA ALA A 88 15.89 4.97 7.86
C ALA A 88 14.82 4.28 8.69
N ILE A 89 14.95 2.96 8.84
CA ILE A 89 14.25 2.24 9.91
C ILE A 89 14.83 2.69 11.25
N THR A 90 14.03 3.35 12.08
CA THR A 90 14.50 3.97 13.34
C THR A 90 13.74 3.50 14.59
N ALA A 91 12.62 2.80 14.42
CA ALA A 91 11.96 2.10 15.53
C ALA A 91 12.30 0.61 15.47
N GLY A 92 12.90 0.13 16.56
CA GLY A 92 13.46 -1.22 16.65
C GLY A 92 12.41 -2.30 16.80
N TYR A 93 12.46 -3.25 15.88
CA TYR A 93 11.92 -4.59 16.05
C TYR A 93 12.68 -5.32 17.18
N ARG A 94 11.96 -5.99 18.08
CA ARG A 94 12.56 -7.02 18.95
C ARG A 94 12.58 -8.34 18.19
N ALA A 95 13.77 -8.94 18.06
CA ALA A 95 13.93 -10.19 17.33
C ALA A 95 13.28 -11.37 18.04
N GLU A 96 13.22 -11.26 19.36
CA GLU A 96 12.70 -12.24 20.28
C GLU A 96 11.18 -12.07 20.39
N ALA A 97 10.44 -13.12 20.03
CA ALA A 97 9.03 -13.20 20.37
C ALA A 97 8.89 -13.54 21.86
N ASP A 98 7.87 -13.00 22.52
CA ASP A 98 7.54 -13.40 23.89
C ASP A 98 7.19 -14.91 23.95
N ILE A 99 6.58 -15.43 22.88
CA ILE A 99 6.26 -16.85 22.70
C ILE A 99 6.51 -17.25 21.24
N ALA A 100 7.16 -18.39 21.03
CA ALA A 100 7.40 -18.96 19.71
C ALA A 100 6.72 -20.33 19.56
N TYR A 101 5.84 -20.46 18.58
CA TYR A 101 5.23 -21.73 18.18
C TYR A 101 5.88 -22.23 16.90
N ARG A 102 6.56 -23.39 16.97
CA ARG A 102 7.16 -24.01 15.79
C ARG A 102 6.11 -24.84 15.07
N LEU A 103 5.72 -24.40 13.88
CA LEU A 103 4.88 -25.19 12.99
C LEU A 103 5.72 -26.31 12.34
N PRO A 104 5.14 -27.51 12.14
CA PRO A 104 5.81 -28.56 11.37
C PRO A 104 6.19 -28.06 9.99
N GLU A 105 7.36 -28.44 9.50
CA GLU A 105 7.73 -28.17 8.12
C GLU A 105 6.74 -28.86 7.18
N ALA A 106 6.18 -28.09 6.25
CA ALA A 106 5.37 -28.62 5.19
C ALA A 106 5.94 -28.19 3.83
N LYS A 107 5.83 -29.10 2.86
CA LYS A 107 6.35 -28.92 1.51
C LYS A 107 5.24 -28.40 0.61
N GLY A 108 5.60 -27.60 -0.39
CA GLY A 108 4.68 -27.09 -1.40
C GLY A 108 4.46 -25.57 -1.29
N SER A 109 3.57 -25.08 -2.15
CA SER A 109 3.18 -23.68 -2.22
C SER A 109 2.59 -23.18 -0.89
N HIS A 110 2.87 -21.92 -0.54
CA HIS A 110 2.41 -21.28 0.70
C HIS A 110 2.66 -22.10 1.97
N GLY A 111 3.84 -22.75 2.08
CA GLY A 111 4.18 -23.57 3.25
C GLY A 111 3.36 -24.85 3.33
N GLY A 112 2.92 -25.39 2.20
CA GLY A 112 2.17 -26.64 2.07
C GLY A 112 0.70 -26.56 2.47
N GLY A 113 0.16 -25.35 2.68
CA GLY A 113 -1.25 -25.14 3.02
C GLY A 113 -2.20 -25.45 1.86
N ASP A 114 -1.86 -25.00 0.65
CA ASP A 114 -2.77 -25.06 -0.51
C ASP A 114 -3.28 -26.48 -0.80
N SER A 115 -2.37 -27.46 -0.87
CA SER A 115 -2.74 -28.86 -1.14
C SER A 115 -3.62 -29.44 -0.06
N ARG A 116 -3.30 -29.19 1.23
CA ARG A 116 -4.08 -29.68 2.37
C ARG A 116 -5.48 -29.09 2.41
N ILE A 117 -5.60 -27.78 2.16
CA ILE A 117 -6.89 -27.08 2.10
C ILE A 117 -7.75 -27.68 0.98
N MET A 118 -7.17 -27.89 -0.21
CA MET A 118 -7.93 -28.45 -1.34
C MET A 118 -8.31 -29.91 -1.14
N GLU A 119 -7.43 -30.73 -0.57
CA GLU A 119 -7.72 -32.12 -0.20
C GLU A 119 -8.86 -32.19 0.81
N GLU A 120 -8.81 -31.38 1.87
CA GLU A 120 -9.86 -31.27 2.87
C GLU A 120 -11.19 -30.82 2.25
N PHE A 121 -11.18 -29.76 1.44
CA PHE A 121 -12.37 -29.26 0.76
C PHE A 121 -13.02 -30.34 -0.11
N CYS A 122 -12.23 -31.04 -0.92
CA CYS A 122 -12.75 -32.11 -1.78
C CYS A 122 -13.33 -33.28 -0.98
N ARG A 123 -12.69 -33.68 0.13
CA ARG A 123 -13.21 -34.72 1.03
C ARG A 123 -14.54 -34.27 1.64
N PHE A 124 -14.57 -33.07 2.20
CA PHE A 124 -15.76 -32.54 2.87
C PHE A 124 -16.96 -32.36 1.93
N VAL A 125 -16.74 -31.88 0.70
CA VAL A 125 -17.82 -31.75 -0.30
C VAL A 125 -18.41 -33.11 -0.69
N ARG A 126 -17.60 -34.18 -0.70
CA ARG A 126 -18.04 -35.53 -1.04
C ARG A 126 -18.72 -36.24 0.12
N ASP A 127 -18.10 -36.18 1.30
CA ASP A 127 -18.38 -37.09 2.41
C ASP A 127 -18.87 -36.36 3.68
N GLY A 128 -18.79 -35.03 3.72
CA GLY A 128 -19.08 -34.22 4.90
C GLY A 128 -18.03 -34.37 6.02
N GLY A 129 -18.47 -34.18 7.26
CA GLY A 129 -17.65 -34.37 8.47
C GLY A 129 -16.93 -33.12 8.96
N VAL A 130 -16.09 -33.31 9.98
CA VAL A 130 -15.30 -32.24 10.62
C VAL A 130 -14.25 -31.66 9.67
N THR A 131 -13.86 -30.41 9.89
CA THR A 131 -12.80 -29.72 9.14
C THR A 131 -11.85 -29.01 10.08
N ASP A 132 -10.56 -29.10 9.83
CA ASP A 132 -9.54 -28.29 10.47
C ASP A 132 -9.67 -26.82 10.01
N THR A 133 -9.94 -26.60 8.72
CA THR A 133 -10.19 -25.26 8.14
C THR A 133 -11.65 -24.85 8.33
N SER A 134 -12.12 -24.80 9.57
CA SER A 134 -13.52 -24.49 9.88
C SER A 134 -13.87 -23.01 9.67
N PRO A 135 -15.16 -22.67 9.45
CA PRO A 135 -15.61 -21.27 9.42
C PRO A 135 -15.28 -20.50 10.70
N VAL A 136 -15.25 -21.17 11.85
CA VAL A 136 -14.82 -20.59 13.13
C VAL A 136 -13.34 -20.20 13.06
N ALA A 137 -12.46 -21.09 12.60
CA ALA A 137 -11.03 -20.80 12.45
C ALA A 137 -10.79 -19.63 11.48
N ALA A 138 -11.50 -19.61 10.34
CA ALA A 138 -11.44 -18.51 9.38
C ALA A 138 -11.86 -17.17 10.00
N ARG A 139 -12.97 -17.15 10.75
CA ARG A 139 -13.42 -15.95 11.48
C ARG A 139 -12.37 -15.48 12.48
N MET A 140 -11.78 -16.40 13.26
CA MET A 140 -10.77 -16.07 14.25
C MET A 140 -9.53 -15.44 13.60
N SER A 141 -9.09 -15.95 12.45
CA SER A 141 -7.98 -15.37 11.68
C SER A 141 -8.26 -13.94 11.23
N VAL A 142 -9.47 -13.66 10.73
CA VAL A 142 -9.87 -12.30 10.31
C VAL A 142 -9.99 -11.37 11.51
N ALA A 143 -10.65 -11.81 12.58
CA ALA A 143 -10.82 -11.02 13.80
C ALA A 143 -9.47 -10.65 14.42
N ALA A 144 -8.51 -11.58 14.45
CA ALA A 144 -7.15 -11.33 14.90
C ALA A 144 -6.46 -10.24 14.07
N GLY A 145 -6.59 -10.26 12.74
CA GLY A 145 -6.00 -9.23 11.87
C GLY A 145 -6.64 -7.84 12.06
N VAL A 146 -7.95 -7.78 12.22
CA VAL A 146 -8.68 -6.53 12.52
C VAL A 146 -8.22 -5.95 13.86
N LEU A 147 -8.19 -6.77 14.91
CA LEU A 147 -7.79 -6.33 16.25
C LEU A 147 -6.30 -6.01 16.36
N ALA A 148 -5.43 -6.70 15.61
CA ALA A 148 -4.02 -6.32 15.49
C ALA A 148 -3.88 -4.93 14.85
N THR A 149 -4.64 -4.65 13.79
CA THR A 149 -4.63 -3.32 13.18
C THR A 149 -5.11 -2.23 14.13
N ARG A 150 -6.15 -2.52 14.91
CA ARG A 150 -6.65 -1.63 15.95
C ARG A 150 -5.60 -1.40 17.05
N SER A 151 -4.98 -2.47 17.54
CA SER A 151 -3.87 -2.45 18.50
C SER A 151 -2.79 -1.47 18.07
N LEU A 152 -2.31 -1.58 16.83
CA LEU A 152 -1.26 -0.70 16.30
C LEU A 152 -1.67 0.79 16.29
N ARG A 153 -2.96 1.09 16.07
CA ARG A 153 -3.47 2.47 16.07
C ARG A 153 -3.68 3.02 17.48
N GLU A 154 -3.88 2.14 18.46
CA GLU A 154 -4.16 2.47 19.85
C GLU A 154 -2.94 2.22 20.77
N GLY A 155 -1.73 2.36 20.23
CA GLY A 155 -0.49 2.32 21.02
C GLY A 155 0.07 0.93 21.30
N GLY A 156 -0.39 -0.10 20.59
CA GLY A 156 0.17 -1.45 20.63
C GLY A 156 -0.35 -2.33 21.78
N ALA A 157 -1.42 -1.93 22.46
CA ALA A 157 -2.05 -2.76 23.49
C ALA A 157 -2.74 -4.00 22.87
N PRO A 158 -2.61 -5.21 23.44
CA PRO A 158 -3.28 -6.39 22.92
C PRO A 158 -4.80 -6.31 23.11
N PHE A 159 -5.54 -6.90 22.18
CA PHE A 159 -7.01 -7.01 22.25
C PHE A 159 -7.42 -8.48 22.25
N GLU A 160 -8.37 -8.80 23.13
CA GLU A 160 -9.06 -10.08 23.13
C GLU A 160 -10.03 -10.16 21.94
N VAL A 161 -9.99 -11.29 21.23
CA VAL A 161 -10.95 -11.59 20.17
C VAL A 161 -12.30 -11.93 20.83
N PRO A 162 -13.40 -11.21 20.53
CA PRO A 162 -14.70 -11.53 21.11
C PRO A 162 -15.10 -12.97 20.80
N ALA A 163 -15.57 -13.69 21.83
CA ALA A 163 -16.05 -15.05 21.70
C ALA A 163 -17.27 -15.13 20.75
N LEU A 164 -17.42 -16.28 20.11
CA LEU A 164 -18.64 -16.64 19.39
C LEU A 164 -19.63 -17.32 20.34
N ASP A 165 -20.89 -17.41 19.91
CA ASP A 165 -21.88 -18.23 20.58
C ASP A 165 -21.36 -19.68 20.70
N PRO A 166 -21.33 -20.28 21.91
CA PRO A 166 -20.92 -21.66 22.11
C PRO A 166 -21.68 -22.67 21.24
N GLU A 167 -22.97 -22.44 20.94
CA GLU A 167 -23.74 -23.33 20.08
C GLU A 167 -23.23 -23.32 18.63
N LEU A 168 -22.81 -22.15 18.15
CA LEU A 168 -22.22 -22.00 16.82
C LEU A 168 -20.87 -22.73 16.73
N ILE A 169 -20.06 -22.63 17.79
CA ILE A 169 -18.78 -23.35 17.89
C ILE A 169 -19.05 -24.86 17.85
N ALA A 170 -19.95 -25.34 18.72
CA ALA A 170 -20.30 -26.76 18.81
C ALA A 170 -20.85 -27.31 17.48
N TYR A 171 -21.64 -26.53 16.75
CA TYR A 171 -22.14 -26.91 15.42
C TYR A 171 -21.01 -27.21 14.43
N PHE A 172 -20.03 -26.31 14.31
CA PHE A 172 -18.91 -26.50 13.37
C PHE A 172 -17.93 -27.58 13.84
N GLU A 173 -17.68 -27.70 15.15
CA GLU A 173 -16.86 -28.78 15.72
C GLU A 173 -17.52 -30.16 15.57
N GLY A 174 -18.85 -30.22 15.60
CA GLY A 174 -19.64 -31.44 15.40
C GLY A 174 -19.79 -31.88 13.94
N GLY A 175 -19.06 -31.27 13.00
CA GLY A 175 -19.17 -31.59 11.57
C GLY A 175 -20.43 -31.04 10.91
N GLN A 176 -21.05 -30.01 11.53
CA GLN A 176 -22.19 -29.25 11.00
C GLN A 176 -23.47 -30.07 10.81
N VAL A 177 -23.59 -31.16 11.59
CA VAL A 177 -24.82 -31.94 11.68
C VAL A 177 -25.80 -31.17 12.57
N ARG A 178 -27.07 -31.10 12.14
CA ARG A 178 -28.15 -30.48 12.91
C ARG A 178 -28.78 -31.45 13.90
#